data_AF-A0A8C0C784-F1
#
_entry.id   AF-A0A8C0C784-F1
#
_cell.length_a   1.000
_cell.length_b   1.000
_cell.length_c   1.000
_cell.angle_alpha   90.00
_cell.angle_beta   90.00
_cell.angle_gamma   90.00
#
_symmetry.space_group_name_H-M   'P 1'
#
loop_
_entity.id
_entity.type
_entity.pdbx_description
1 polymer ?
#
loop_
_entity_poly.entity_id
_entity_poly.type
_entity_poly.pdbx_seq_one_letter_code
_entity_poly.pdbx_strand_id
1 'polypeptide(L)'
;MEVAANCSLRMKRPLLDPCFEGYKLSLEPLPCYQLELDLLALSVAEVKLRDDQYTLEHMHAFGMYNYLHCDSWYQDSVYYVDNVGRIMNLTVMLGLPWWLMLDTALGKPREVFRLPTDLTAYDNRLCASIHFTSSTWVTLSDGTGRLYLIGTGEHGNSASEKWEIMFNVELGRPFIIIHSISLLKAEEHSITMLLLRTEKEELDMEGSGFYVSLEWVTINKKNKDNKKYEITKHNILRGKSVPHYVAFEPDGNGLMIVSYKSFTFVQGDQLGAL
;
A
#
# COMPACT_ATOMS: atom_id res chain seq x y z
N MET A 1 23.36 -11.83 18.20
CA MET A 1 21.94 -11.54 17.96
C MET A 1 21.66 -10.24 18.68
N GLU A 2 21.79 -9.10 18.00
CA GLU A 2 21.46 -7.80 18.60
C GLU A 2 19.96 -7.75 18.81
N VAL A 3 19.55 -7.49 20.05
CA VAL A 3 18.14 -7.38 20.43
C VAL A 3 17.60 -6.13 19.74
N ALA A 4 16.55 -6.28 18.93
CA ALA A 4 15.84 -5.15 18.35
C ALA A 4 15.51 -4.13 19.47
N ALA A 5 15.93 -2.89 19.30
CA ALA A 5 15.76 -1.86 20.31
C ALA A 5 14.27 -1.54 20.46
N ASN A 6 13.61 -2.16 21.44
CA ASN A 6 12.24 -1.84 21.81
C ASN A 6 12.21 -0.47 22.50
N CYS A 7 12.04 0.60 21.72
CA CYS A 7 11.86 1.94 22.22
C CYS A 7 10.41 2.14 22.70
N SER A 8 10.22 2.41 23.99
CA SER A 8 8.92 2.74 24.55
C SER A 8 8.59 4.22 24.31
N LEU A 9 7.45 4.53 23.71
CA LEU A 9 6.92 5.90 23.52
C LEU A 9 6.41 6.54 24.84
N ARG A 10 6.95 6.12 25.99
CA ARG A 10 6.61 6.74 27.28
C ARG A 10 7.12 8.18 27.29
N MET A 11 6.21 9.11 27.57
CA MET A 11 6.46 10.54 27.61
C MET A 11 7.62 10.87 28.59
N LYS A 12 8.71 11.43 28.07
CA LYS A 12 9.82 11.94 28.90
C LYS A 12 9.45 13.34 29.37
N ARG A 13 8.85 13.43 30.56
CA ARG A 13 8.39 14.70 31.16
C ARG A 13 9.42 15.86 31.12
N PRO A 14 10.74 15.64 31.30
CA PRO A 14 11.73 16.73 31.22
C PRO A 14 11.93 17.33 29.82
N LEU A 15 11.48 16.66 28.76
CA LEU A 15 11.59 17.13 27.37
C LEU A 15 10.37 17.93 26.91
N LEU A 16 9.40 18.14 27.80
CA LEU A 16 8.19 18.91 27.49
C LEU A 16 8.39 20.35 27.92
N ASP A 17 7.94 21.28 27.09
CA ASP A 17 7.83 22.68 27.47
C ASP A 17 6.68 22.84 28.49
N PRO A 18 6.96 23.22 29.75
CA PRO A 18 5.93 23.41 30.77
C PRO A 18 5.00 24.60 30.48
N CYS A 19 5.39 25.49 29.55
CA CYS A 19 4.60 26.63 29.10
C CYS A 19 3.83 26.34 27.80
N PHE A 20 3.86 25.10 27.30
CA PHE A 20 3.13 24.73 26.09
C PHE A 20 1.61 24.76 26.34
N GLU A 21 0.94 25.80 25.83
CA GLU A 21 -0.52 25.98 25.97
C GLU A 21 -1.35 25.04 25.05
N GLY A 22 -0.70 24.17 24.28
CA GLY A 22 -1.34 23.24 23.35
C GLY A 22 -1.30 23.68 21.89
N TYR A 23 -1.55 22.74 20.98
CA TYR A 23 -1.85 23.07 19.59
C TYR A 23 -3.30 23.54 19.51
N LYS A 24 -3.53 24.79 19.07
CA LYS A 24 -4.86 25.25 18.68
C LYS A 24 -5.17 24.67 17.32
N LEU A 25 -5.93 23.57 17.29
CA LEU A 25 -6.50 23.07 16.05
C LEU A 25 -7.48 24.12 15.52
N SER A 26 -7.37 24.44 14.23
CA SER A 26 -8.41 25.25 13.59
C SER A 26 -9.74 24.52 13.73
N LEU A 27 -10.78 25.23 14.19
CA LEU A 27 -12.15 24.73 14.20
C LEU A 27 -12.83 24.90 12.85
N GLU A 28 -12.12 25.49 11.87
CA GLU A 28 -12.62 25.57 10.52
C GLU A 28 -12.81 24.17 9.95
N PRO A 29 -13.97 23.87 9.34
CA PRO A 29 -14.19 22.58 8.72
C PRO A 29 -13.17 22.36 7.62
N LEU A 30 -12.61 21.15 7.56
CA LEU A 30 -11.77 20.76 6.43
C LEU A 30 -12.62 20.79 5.16
N PRO A 31 -12.13 21.37 4.06
CA PRO A 31 -12.88 21.40 2.81
C PRO A 31 -13.05 19.97 2.29
N CYS A 32 -14.30 19.57 2.07
CA CYS A 32 -14.66 18.29 1.50
C CYS A 32 -15.14 18.49 0.06
N TYR A 33 -14.52 17.77 -0.87
CA TYR A 33 -14.92 17.76 -2.27
C TYR A 33 -15.49 16.39 -2.62
N GLN A 34 -16.65 16.39 -3.27
CA GLN A 34 -17.34 15.16 -3.67
C GLN A 34 -17.52 15.17 -5.18
N LEU A 35 -17.21 14.04 -5.79
CA LEU A 35 -17.44 13.78 -7.21
C LEU A 35 -18.39 12.60 -7.33
N GLU A 36 -19.53 12.82 -7.98
CA GLU A 36 -20.44 11.72 -8.31
C GLU A 36 -19.92 10.98 -9.55
N LEU A 37 -19.76 9.66 -9.41
CA LEU A 37 -19.30 8.77 -10.47
C LEU A 37 -20.54 8.17 -11.14
N ASP A 38 -21.20 8.94 -12.01
CA ASP A 38 -22.53 8.63 -12.58
C ASP A 38 -22.61 7.38 -13.46
N LEU A 39 -21.48 6.73 -13.75
CA LEU A 39 -21.43 5.52 -14.57
C LEU A 39 -21.10 4.32 -13.71
N LEU A 40 -21.93 3.28 -13.82
CA LEU A 40 -21.69 1.95 -13.22
C LEU A 40 -20.28 1.42 -13.50
N ALA A 41 -19.67 1.77 -14.64
CA ALA A 41 -18.31 1.35 -14.99
C ALA A 41 -17.20 2.16 -14.31
N LEU A 42 -17.50 3.34 -13.75
CA LEU A 42 -16.52 4.20 -13.07
C LEU A 42 -16.58 4.06 -11.54
N SER A 43 -17.50 3.25 -11.02
CA SER A 43 -17.66 3.08 -9.58
C SER A 43 -16.42 2.45 -8.95
N VAL A 44 -16.09 2.90 -7.75
CA VAL A 44 -14.97 2.38 -6.97
C VAL A 44 -15.17 0.88 -6.72
N ALA A 45 -14.12 0.09 -6.90
CA ALA A 45 -14.13 -1.34 -6.59
C ALA A 45 -14.21 -1.58 -5.09
N GLU A 46 -15.43 -1.70 -4.58
CA GLU A 46 -15.69 -2.17 -3.22
C GLU A 46 -15.62 -3.70 -3.17
N VAL A 47 -14.76 -4.24 -2.32
CA VAL A 47 -14.71 -5.67 -2.00
C VAL A 47 -15.21 -5.84 -0.57
N LYS A 48 -16.32 -6.56 -0.41
CA LYS A 48 -16.89 -6.83 0.91
C LYS A 48 -16.22 -8.03 1.55
N LEU A 49 -16.02 -7.94 2.86
CA LEU A 49 -15.56 -9.07 3.66
C LEU A 49 -16.62 -10.17 3.65
N ARG A 50 -16.16 -11.42 3.56
CA ARG A 50 -16.98 -12.62 3.63
C ARG A 50 -17.34 -12.95 5.07
N ASP A 51 -18.37 -13.77 5.27
CA ASP A 51 -18.83 -14.22 6.60
C ASP A 51 -17.72 -14.88 7.42
N ASP A 52 -16.80 -15.60 6.78
CA ASP A 52 -15.63 -16.23 7.41
C ASP A 52 -14.44 -15.27 7.65
N GLN A 53 -14.56 -14.02 7.22
CA GLN A 53 -13.58 -12.94 7.33
C GLN A 53 -14.08 -11.77 8.20
N TYR A 54 -15.06 -11.98 9.08
CA TYR A 54 -15.52 -10.96 10.04
C TYR A 54 -14.87 -11.12 11.42
N THR A 55 -13.54 -11.25 11.47
CA THR A 55 -12.81 -11.09 12.74
C THR A 55 -12.32 -9.65 12.91
N LEU A 56 -11.95 -9.29 14.14
CA LEU A 56 -11.40 -7.98 14.45
C LEU A 56 -10.20 -7.65 13.54
N GLU A 57 -9.32 -8.63 13.32
CA GLU A 57 -8.13 -8.49 12.51
C GLU A 57 -8.46 -8.27 11.03
N HIS A 58 -9.46 -8.95 10.48
CA HIS A 58 -9.90 -8.70 9.10
C HIS A 58 -10.56 -7.33 8.94
N MET A 59 -11.40 -6.92 9.90
CA MET A 59 -12.01 -5.59 9.88
C MET A 59 -10.95 -4.49 9.95
N HIS A 60 -9.92 -4.67 10.77
CA HIS A 60 -8.80 -3.73 10.86
C HIS A 60 -7.91 -3.73 9.61
N ALA A 61 -7.65 -4.90 9.00
CA ALA A 61 -6.80 -5.01 7.83
C ALA A 61 -7.49 -4.57 6.53
N PHE A 62 -8.77 -4.92 6.36
CA PHE A 62 -9.47 -4.86 5.06
C PHE A 62 -10.85 -4.21 5.15
N GLY A 63 -11.47 -4.15 6.34
CA GLY A 63 -12.81 -3.58 6.50
C GLY A 63 -12.85 -2.05 6.45
N MET A 64 -11.77 -1.38 6.85
CA MET A 64 -11.62 0.09 6.78
C MET A 64 -10.65 0.50 5.66
N TYR A 65 -10.80 -0.13 4.50
CA TYR A 65 -9.90 0.10 3.38
C TYR A 65 -10.11 1.49 2.77
N ASN A 66 -9.04 2.28 2.69
CA ASN A 66 -9.08 3.55 1.97
C ASN A 66 -8.95 3.28 0.47
N TYR A 67 -10.01 3.52 -0.27
CA TYR A 67 -10.05 3.33 -1.73
C TYR A 67 -9.34 4.43 -2.52
N LEU A 68 -8.97 5.52 -1.85
CA LEU A 68 -8.20 6.62 -2.42
C LEU A 68 -6.73 6.48 -2.06
N HIS A 69 -5.88 6.47 -3.08
CA HIS A 69 -4.44 6.38 -2.98
C HIS A 69 -3.82 7.70 -3.40
N CYS A 70 -3.11 8.36 -2.49
CA CYS A 70 -2.38 9.59 -2.79
C CYS A 70 -0.98 9.27 -3.33
N ASP A 71 -0.48 10.09 -4.24
CA ASP A 71 0.92 10.08 -4.65
C ASP A 71 1.70 11.13 -3.86
N SER A 72 2.67 10.69 -3.05
CA SER A 72 3.50 11.57 -2.23
C SER A 72 4.38 12.53 -3.04
N TRP A 73 4.68 12.21 -4.30
CA TRP A 73 5.48 13.05 -5.20
C TRP A 73 4.61 14.02 -6.01
N TYR A 74 3.33 13.69 -6.19
CA TYR A 74 2.38 14.47 -6.97
C TYR A 74 1.11 14.69 -6.15
N GLN A 75 1.16 15.68 -5.26
CA GLN A 75 0.12 15.94 -4.25
C GLN A 75 -1.25 16.29 -4.85
N ASP A 76 -1.26 16.77 -6.08
CA ASP A 76 -2.49 17.08 -6.84
C ASP A 76 -3.08 15.85 -7.54
N SER A 77 -2.55 14.65 -7.31
CA SER A 77 -3.02 13.42 -7.95
C SER A 77 -3.53 12.42 -6.91
N VAL A 78 -4.78 12.00 -7.10
CA VAL A 78 -5.44 10.97 -6.31
C VAL A 78 -5.84 9.82 -7.23
N TYR A 79 -5.64 8.58 -6.78
CA TYR A 79 -5.88 7.38 -7.55
C TYR A 79 -6.92 6.50 -6.87
N TYR A 80 -7.71 5.79 -7.65
CA TYR A 80 -8.59 4.74 -7.15
C TYR A 80 -8.70 3.60 -8.16
N VAL A 81 -9.14 2.44 -7.70
CA VAL A 81 -9.41 1.29 -8.58
C VAL A 81 -10.92 1.18 -8.79
N ASP A 82 -11.35 1.10 -10.04
CA ASP A 82 -12.77 0.92 -10.37
C ASP A 82 -13.17 -0.56 -10.42
N ASN A 83 -14.48 -0.82 -10.48
CA ASN A 83 -15.07 -2.15 -10.43
C ASN A 83 -14.67 -3.09 -11.59
N VAL A 84 -14.10 -2.58 -12.67
CA VAL A 84 -13.58 -3.37 -13.79
C VAL A 84 -12.06 -3.51 -13.76
N GLY A 85 -11.40 -3.10 -12.66
CA GLY A 85 -9.97 -3.28 -12.45
C GLY A 85 -9.10 -2.23 -13.15
N ARG A 86 -9.65 -1.07 -13.49
CA ARG A 86 -8.89 0.08 -14.00
C ARG A 86 -8.42 0.96 -12.85
N ILE A 87 -7.19 1.44 -12.97
CA ILE A 87 -6.66 2.48 -12.09
C ILE A 87 -6.99 3.82 -12.73
N MET A 88 -7.74 4.62 -11.99
CA MET A 88 -8.21 5.93 -12.38
C MET A 88 -7.43 6.99 -11.63
N ASN A 89 -6.98 8.04 -12.32
CA ASN A 89 -6.38 9.23 -11.74
C ASN A 89 -7.38 10.38 -11.74
N LEU A 90 -7.43 11.10 -10.63
CA LEU A 90 -8.15 12.34 -10.41
C LEU A 90 -7.14 13.44 -10.09
N THR A 91 -7.15 14.50 -10.90
CA THR A 91 -6.36 15.70 -10.63
C THR A 91 -7.14 16.63 -9.70
N VAL A 92 -6.52 17.03 -8.60
CA VAL A 92 -7.03 18.00 -7.63
C VAL A 92 -6.51 19.37 -8.04
N MET A 93 -7.40 20.29 -8.39
CA MET A 93 -7.05 21.60 -8.95
C MET A 93 -7.05 22.71 -7.89
N LEU A 94 -6.69 22.37 -6.64
CA LEU A 94 -6.73 23.31 -5.52
C LEU A 94 -5.57 24.31 -5.64
N GLY A 95 -5.91 25.60 -5.71
CA GLY A 95 -4.94 26.69 -5.87
C GLY A 95 -4.90 27.30 -7.27
N LEU A 96 -5.60 26.71 -8.25
CA LEU A 96 -5.85 27.42 -9.50
C LEU A 96 -6.86 28.57 -9.29
N PRO A 97 -6.74 29.67 -10.04
CA PRO A 97 -7.73 30.74 -10.05
C PRO A 97 -9.15 30.18 -10.25
N TRP A 98 -10.12 30.68 -9.48
CA TRP A 98 -11.52 30.22 -9.53
C TRP A 98 -12.09 30.17 -10.96
N TRP A 99 -11.69 31.08 -11.83
CA TRP A 99 -12.16 31.13 -13.23
C TRP A 99 -11.60 30.01 -14.13
N LEU A 100 -10.57 29.28 -13.69
CA LEU A 100 -10.06 28.07 -14.35
C LEU A 100 -10.71 26.78 -13.80
N MET A 101 -11.44 26.86 -12.69
CA MET A 101 -12.19 25.72 -12.16
C MET A 101 -13.50 25.57 -12.93
N LEU A 102 -13.63 24.48 -13.69
CA LEU A 102 -14.79 24.19 -14.55
C LEU A 102 -15.96 23.62 -13.71
N ASP A 103 -16.45 24.42 -12.75
CA ASP A 103 -17.52 24.09 -11.78
C ASP A 103 -17.15 23.12 -10.65
N THR A 104 -15.99 22.46 -10.69
CA THR A 104 -15.51 21.61 -9.60
C THR A 104 -14.00 21.74 -9.37
N ALA A 105 -13.54 21.51 -8.14
CA ALA A 105 -12.13 21.46 -7.78
C ALA A 105 -11.42 20.15 -8.22
N LEU A 106 -12.17 19.23 -8.83
CA LEU A 106 -11.71 17.90 -9.23
C LEU A 106 -11.78 17.75 -10.76
N GLY A 107 -10.70 17.25 -11.35
CA GLY A 107 -10.65 16.87 -12.76
C GLY A 107 -11.51 15.64 -13.06
N LYS A 108 -11.72 15.36 -14.35
CA LYS A 108 -12.40 14.12 -14.78
C LYS A 108 -11.48 12.90 -14.56
N PRO A 109 -12.01 11.76 -14.07
CA PRO A 109 -11.22 10.53 -13.93
C PRO A 109 -10.58 10.10 -15.25
N ARG A 110 -9.26 9.85 -15.24
CA ARG A 110 -8.49 9.35 -16.39
C ARG A 110 -7.95 7.95 -16.10
N GLU A 111 -8.18 7.00 -16.99
CA GLU A 111 -7.56 5.66 -16.89
C GLU A 111 -6.04 5.78 -17.12
N VAL A 112 -5.24 5.33 -16.16
CA VAL A 112 -3.77 5.28 -16.26
C VAL A 112 -3.23 3.86 -16.43
N PHE A 113 -3.99 2.88 -15.96
CA PHE A 113 -3.62 1.47 -16.03
C PHE A 113 -4.86 0.56 -15.95
N ARG A 114 -4.74 -0.66 -16.45
CA ARG A 114 -5.76 -1.70 -16.32
C ARG A 114 -5.12 -3.01 -15.89
N LEU A 115 -5.66 -3.60 -14.82
CA LEU A 115 -5.25 -4.92 -14.36
C LEU A 115 -5.51 -5.96 -15.47
N PRO A 116 -4.52 -6.83 -15.80
CA PRO A 116 -4.69 -7.84 -16.84
C PRO A 116 -5.68 -8.97 -16.47
N THR A 117 -5.89 -9.18 -15.17
CA THR A 117 -6.67 -10.30 -14.64
C THR A 117 -8.14 -9.91 -14.49
N ASP A 118 -9.05 -10.79 -14.90
CA ASP A 118 -10.47 -10.64 -14.57
C ASP A 118 -10.68 -10.90 -13.07
N LEU A 119 -10.86 -9.82 -12.32
CA LEU A 119 -11.01 -9.86 -10.86
C LEU A 119 -12.33 -10.51 -10.43
N THR A 120 -13.33 -10.59 -11.32
CA THR A 120 -14.66 -11.12 -10.97
C THR A 120 -14.66 -12.63 -10.76
N ALA A 121 -13.65 -13.34 -11.26
CA ALA A 121 -13.51 -14.78 -11.12
C ALA A 121 -13.04 -15.24 -9.72
N TYR A 122 -12.58 -14.30 -8.87
CA TYR A 122 -11.94 -14.62 -7.58
C TYR A 122 -12.83 -14.24 -6.39
N ASP A 123 -13.52 -15.24 -5.83
CA ASP A 123 -14.47 -15.09 -4.71
C ASP A 123 -13.79 -14.81 -3.35
N ASN A 124 -12.48 -15.03 -3.23
CA ASN A 124 -11.70 -14.78 -2.01
C ASN A 124 -10.71 -13.61 -2.17
N ARG A 125 -10.98 -12.65 -3.05
CA ARG A 125 -10.09 -11.52 -3.28
C ARG A 125 -10.20 -10.46 -2.18
N LEU A 126 -9.16 -9.65 -2.07
CA LEU A 126 -9.15 -8.39 -1.33
C LEU A 126 -9.29 -7.20 -2.29
N CYS A 127 -9.43 -5.99 -1.74
CA CYS A 127 -9.26 -4.77 -2.53
C CYS A 127 -7.87 -4.73 -3.16
N ALA A 128 -7.78 -4.25 -4.40
CA ALA A 128 -6.51 -3.94 -5.03
C ALA A 128 -5.82 -2.80 -4.25
N SER A 129 -4.50 -2.89 -4.07
CA SER A 129 -3.73 -1.96 -3.26
C SER A 129 -2.56 -1.34 -4.00
N ILE A 130 -2.46 -0.03 -3.92
CA ILE A 130 -1.48 0.80 -4.61
C ILE A 130 -0.59 1.47 -3.57
N HIS A 131 0.72 1.38 -3.76
CA HIS A 131 1.67 2.19 -2.99
C HIS A 131 2.73 2.77 -3.92
N PHE A 132 2.83 4.11 -3.95
CA PHE A 132 3.83 4.83 -4.71
C PHE A 132 5.18 4.70 -4.03
N THR A 133 6.12 4.09 -4.75
CA THR A 133 7.43 3.69 -4.23
C THR A 133 8.49 4.77 -4.51
N SER A 134 8.29 5.53 -5.58
CA SER A 134 9.04 6.73 -5.96
C SER A 134 8.19 7.56 -6.94
N SER A 135 8.71 8.71 -7.39
CA SER A 135 8.06 9.53 -8.44
C SER A 135 7.83 8.81 -9.77
N THR A 136 8.50 7.67 -10.01
CA THR A 136 8.46 6.94 -11.28
C THR A 136 8.08 5.46 -11.14
N TRP A 137 7.77 5.01 -9.92
CA TRP A 137 7.51 3.59 -9.61
C TRP A 137 6.35 3.41 -8.66
N VAL A 138 5.51 2.43 -8.96
CA VAL A 138 4.39 2.04 -8.10
C VAL A 138 4.36 0.52 -7.94
N THR A 139 4.12 0.08 -6.71
CA THR A 139 3.84 -1.32 -6.39
C THR A 139 2.35 -1.51 -6.27
N LEU A 140 1.83 -2.54 -6.93
CA LEU A 140 0.40 -2.82 -7.03
C LEU A 140 0.12 -4.28 -6.68
N SER A 141 -0.91 -4.53 -5.86
CA SER A 141 -1.53 -5.84 -5.68
C SER A 141 -2.91 -5.81 -6.31
N ASP A 142 -3.27 -6.86 -7.03
CA ASP A 142 -4.63 -7.02 -7.56
C ASP A 142 -5.62 -7.58 -6.54
N GLY A 143 -5.16 -7.86 -5.32
CA GLY A 143 -5.96 -8.43 -4.24
C GLY A 143 -6.25 -9.92 -4.41
N THR A 144 -5.81 -10.57 -5.48
CA THR A 144 -5.96 -12.02 -5.69
C THR A 144 -4.74 -12.81 -5.21
N GLY A 145 -3.62 -12.12 -5.02
CA GLY A 145 -2.33 -12.71 -4.66
C GLY A 145 -1.25 -12.49 -5.70
N ARG A 146 -1.48 -11.62 -6.68
CA ARG A 146 -0.48 -11.24 -7.68
C ARG A 146 0.10 -9.86 -7.37
N LEU A 147 1.42 -9.80 -7.38
CA LEU A 147 2.20 -8.59 -7.22
C LEU A 147 2.60 -8.04 -8.59
N TYR A 148 2.47 -6.73 -8.76
CA TYR A 148 2.93 -5.99 -9.92
C TYR A 148 3.88 -4.88 -9.49
N LEU A 149 4.98 -4.77 -10.22
CA LEU A 149 5.87 -3.64 -10.20
C LEU A 149 5.72 -2.87 -11.50
N ILE A 150 5.31 -1.62 -11.39
CA ILE A 150 4.91 -0.79 -12.51
C ILE A 150 5.81 0.44 -12.58
N GLY A 151 6.32 0.72 -13.78
CA GLY A 151 6.96 1.99 -14.11
C GLY A 151 5.90 3.00 -14.53
N THR A 152 5.83 4.13 -13.85
CA THR A 152 4.84 5.18 -14.13
C THR A 152 5.38 6.25 -15.08
N GLY A 153 6.71 6.37 -15.20
CA GLY A 153 7.37 7.50 -15.88
C GLY A 153 7.37 8.77 -15.03
N GLU A 154 7.94 9.87 -15.56
CA GLU A 154 7.85 11.19 -14.93
C GLU A 154 6.44 11.75 -15.16
N HIS A 155 5.66 11.95 -14.10
CA HIS A 155 4.33 12.54 -14.24
C HIS A 155 4.45 14.04 -14.54
N GLY A 156 3.64 14.54 -15.47
CA GLY A 156 3.38 15.98 -15.59
C GLY A 156 3.48 16.60 -16.97
N ASN A 157 3.46 15.84 -18.08
CA ASN A 157 3.53 16.53 -19.38
C ASN A 157 2.83 15.95 -20.60
N SER A 158 2.06 14.85 -20.54
CA SER A 158 1.22 14.51 -21.70
C SER A 158 0.10 13.52 -21.42
N ALA A 159 -0.94 13.60 -22.24
CA ALA A 159 -2.10 12.70 -22.28
C ALA A 159 -1.78 11.22 -22.62
N SER A 160 -0.52 10.80 -22.55
CA SER A 160 -0.02 9.49 -22.99
C SER A 160 0.75 8.72 -21.92
N GLU A 161 0.73 9.15 -20.66
CA GLU A 161 1.37 8.43 -19.53
C GLU A 161 0.60 7.13 -19.26
N LYS A 162 0.96 6.07 -19.97
CA LYS A 162 0.50 4.71 -19.70
C LYS A 162 1.51 4.04 -18.78
N TRP A 163 1.02 3.56 -17.65
CA TRP A 163 1.79 2.76 -16.73
C TRP A 163 2.19 1.43 -17.38
N GLU A 164 3.46 1.04 -17.22
CA GLU A 164 4.02 -0.17 -17.83
C GLU A 164 4.37 -1.23 -16.77
N ILE A 165 3.99 -2.48 -17.03
CA ILE A 165 4.36 -3.61 -16.15
C ILE A 165 5.84 -3.93 -16.38
N MET A 166 6.65 -3.66 -15.37
CA MET A 166 8.08 -3.95 -15.38
C MET A 166 8.38 -5.33 -14.82
N PHE A 167 7.53 -5.80 -13.90
CA PHE A 167 7.59 -7.13 -13.31
C PHE A 167 6.25 -7.51 -12.70
N ASN A 168 5.92 -8.80 -12.72
CA ASN A 168 4.78 -9.32 -11.98
C ASN A 168 5.03 -10.77 -11.60
N VAL A 169 4.46 -11.18 -10.46
CA VAL A 169 4.62 -12.53 -9.90
C VAL A 169 3.42 -12.89 -9.05
N GLU A 170 3.06 -14.17 -9.06
CA GLU A 170 2.00 -14.71 -8.22
C GLU A 170 2.62 -15.22 -6.91
N LEU A 171 2.18 -14.66 -5.78
CA LEU A 171 2.66 -14.99 -4.44
C LEU A 171 1.63 -15.82 -3.66
N GLY A 172 0.72 -16.49 -4.38
CA GLY A 172 -0.28 -17.39 -3.82
C GLY A 172 -1.49 -16.64 -3.24
N ARG A 173 -1.61 -16.60 -1.91
CA ARG A 173 -2.81 -16.08 -1.24
C ARG A 173 -3.04 -14.59 -1.53
N PRO A 174 -4.24 -14.04 -1.28
CA PRO A 174 -4.49 -12.60 -1.27
C PRO A 174 -3.60 -11.84 -0.26
N PHE A 175 -3.25 -10.59 -0.60
CA PHE A 175 -2.55 -9.65 0.28
C PHE A 175 -2.81 -8.21 -0.17
N ILE A 176 -2.59 -7.26 0.75
CA ILE A 176 -2.49 -5.83 0.42
C ILE A 176 -1.05 -5.34 0.63
N ILE A 177 -0.66 -4.32 -0.12
CA ILE A 177 0.60 -3.60 0.04
C ILE A 177 0.34 -2.46 1.01
N ILE A 178 1.12 -2.42 2.09
CA ILE A 178 0.98 -1.40 3.14
C ILE A 178 2.09 -0.35 3.09
N HIS A 179 3.25 -0.70 2.53
CA HIS A 179 4.37 0.22 2.38
C HIS A 179 5.37 -0.30 1.33
N SER A 180 6.01 0.60 0.59
CA SER A 180 7.13 0.26 -0.30
C SER A 180 8.08 1.44 -0.50
N ILE A 181 9.35 1.14 -0.77
CA ILE A 181 10.41 2.12 -1.03
C ILE A 181 11.30 1.68 -2.19
N SER A 182 11.79 2.66 -2.96
CA SER A 182 12.78 2.46 -4.01
C SER A 182 14.16 2.79 -3.45
N LEU A 183 15.11 1.91 -3.69
CA LEU A 183 16.47 1.99 -3.20
C LEU A 183 17.42 1.88 -4.40
N LEU A 184 18.20 2.93 -4.61
CA LEU A 184 19.28 2.94 -5.59
C LEU A 184 20.62 2.80 -4.85
N LYS A 185 21.17 1.59 -4.81
CA LYS A 185 22.46 1.30 -4.15
C LYS A 185 23.44 0.79 -5.21
N ALA A 186 24.62 1.42 -5.32
CA ALA A 186 25.70 0.99 -6.21
C ALA A 186 25.29 0.70 -7.68
N GLU A 187 24.49 1.59 -8.29
CA GLU A 187 23.89 1.43 -9.64
C GLU A 187 22.86 0.30 -9.79
N GLU A 188 22.54 -0.44 -8.73
CA GLU A 188 21.47 -1.42 -8.71
C GLU A 188 20.18 -0.80 -8.16
N HIS A 189 19.15 -0.79 -9.00
CA HIS A 189 17.81 -0.39 -8.58
C HIS A 189 17.12 -1.59 -7.93
N SER A 190 16.69 -1.37 -6.68
CA SER A 190 15.98 -2.34 -5.87
C SER A 190 14.72 -1.71 -5.31
N ILE A 191 13.65 -2.50 -5.22
CA ILE A 191 12.39 -2.07 -4.63
C ILE A 191 12.05 -3.03 -3.51
N THR A 192 11.77 -2.45 -2.35
CA THR A 192 11.42 -3.20 -1.16
C THR A 192 9.99 -2.86 -0.75
N MET A 193 9.19 -3.86 -0.44
CA MET A 193 7.77 -3.69 -0.07
C MET A 193 7.35 -4.60 1.08
N LEU A 194 6.29 -4.18 1.76
CA LEU A 194 5.60 -4.94 2.79
C LEU A 194 4.23 -5.35 2.32
N LEU A 195 3.97 -6.64 2.40
CA LEU A 195 2.67 -7.23 2.15
C LEU A 195 2.03 -7.60 3.50
N LEU A 196 0.75 -7.29 3.65
CA LEU A 196 -0.06 -7.68 4.79
C LEU A 196 -1.02 -8.81 4.40
N ARG A 197 -1.03 -9.88 5.20
CA ARG A 197 -1.98 -10.99 5.10
C ARG A 197 -2.58 -11.32 6.45
N THR A 198 -3.79 -11.85 6.40
CA THR A 198 -4.45 -12.49 7.53
C THR A 198 -4.64 -13.96 7.18
N GLU A 199 -4.19 -14.85 8.05
CA GLU A 199 -4.18 -16.29 7.80
C GLU A 199 -4.80 -17.03 8.97
N LYS A 200 -5.55 -18.10 8.66
CA LYS A 200 -6.18 -18.94 9.68
C LYS A 200 -5.11 -19.75 10.40
N GLU A 201 -5.19 -19.77 11.73
CA GLU A 201 -4.37 -20.61 12.60
C GLU A 201 -5.19 -21.86 12.95
N GLU A 202 -4.90 -22.99 12.29
CA GLU A 202 -5.69 -24.23 12.47
C GLU A 202 -5.58 -24.83 13.89
N LEU A 203 -4.51 -24.49 14.62
CA LEU A 203 -4.18 -25.08 15.92
C LEU A 203 -4.46 -24.14 17.11
N ASP A 204 -4.85 -22.88 16.89
CA ASP A 204 -5.09 -21.95 17.99
C ASP A 204 -6.53 -22.09 18.52
N MET A 205 -6.64 -22.62 19.73
CA MET A 205 -7.90 -22.75 20.48
C MET A 205 -8.13 -21.56 21.44
N GLU A 206 -7.15 -20.65 21.60
CA GLU A 206 -7.16 -19.57 22.61
C GLU A 206 -7.14 -18.15 22.00
N GLY A 207 -7.52 -18.00 20.73
CA GLY A 207 -7.51 -16.71 20.03
C GLY A 207 -8.68 -16.53 19.06
N SER A 208 -8.57 -15.53 18.16
CA SER A 208 -9.53 -15.35 17.06
C SER A 208 -9.44 -16.45 15.99
N GLY A 209 -8.46 -17.37 16.10
CA GLY A 209 -8.17 -18.40 15.10
C GLY A 209 -7.45 -17.85 13.87
N PHE A 210 -6.88 -16.64 13.96
CA PHE A 210 -6.12 -16.02 12.88
C PHE A 210 -4.84 -15.36 13.40
N TYR A 211 -3.81 -15.35 12.54
CA TYR A 211 -2.61 -14.55 12.71
C TYR A 211 -2.42 -13.62 11.52
N VAL A 212 -1.59 -12.61 11.72
CA VAL A 212 -1.21 -11.63 10.71
C VAL A 212 0.23 -11.89 10.29
N SER A 213 0.49 -11.91 8.99
CA SER A 213 1.84 -11.97 8.43
C SER A 213 2.18 -10.67 7.70
N LEU A 214 3.37 -10.16 8.00
CA LEU A 214 4.04 -9.07 7.31
C LEU A 214 5.17 -9.67 6.47
N GLU A 215 5.01 -9.66 5.16
CA GLU A 215 6.01 -10.19 4.24
C GLU A 215 6.85 -9.05 3.68
N TRP A 216 8.13 -9.07 4.02
CA TRP A 216 9.14 -8.20 3.44
C TRP A 216 9.67 -8.85 2.16
N VAL A 217 9.28 -8.29 1.03
CA VAL A 217 9.74 -8.71 -0.30
C VAL A 217 10.68 -7.65 -0.87
N THR A 218 11.84 -8.07 -1.38
CA THR A 218 12.78 -7.21 -2.14
C THR A 218 12.91 -7.73 -3.55
N ILE A 219 12.76 -6.82 -4.51
CA ILE A 219 12.89 -7.09 -5.94
C ILE A 219 14.07 -6.29 -6.46
N ASN A 220 15.03 -6.95 -7.08
CA ASN A 220 16.21 -6.30 -7.68
C ASN A 220 16.18 -6.40 -9.19
N LYS A 221 16.73 -5.38 -9.85
CA LYS A 221 17.01 -5.44 -11.28
C LYS A 221 18.20 -6.37 -11.53
N LYS A 222 18.03 -7.39 -12.37
CA LYS A 222 19.12 -8.26 -12.79
C LYS A 222 20.11 -7.50 -13.67
N ASN A 223 21.37 -7.96 -13.67
CA ASN A 223 22.55 -7.35 -14.28
C ASN A 223 22.36 -6.78 -15.71
N LYS A 224 23.25 -5.84 -16.11
CA LYS A 224 23.15 -4.84 -17.21
C LYS A 224 22.52 -5.26 -18.57
N ASP A 225 22.45 -6.55 -18.92
CA ASP A 225 21.97 -7.04 -20.21
C ASP A 225 20.50 -7.51 -20.26
N ASN A 226 19.86 -7.77 -19.11
CA ASN A 226 18.46 -8.20 -19.07
C ASN A 226 17.66 -7.25 -18.17
N LYS A 227 16.73 -6.48 -18.73
CA LYS A 227 15.78 -5.60 -18.01
C LYS A 227 14.77 -6.40 -17.13
N LYS A 228 15.17 -7.55 -16.59
CA LYS A 228 14.30 -8.43 -15.81
C LYS A 228 14.55 -8.18 -14.33
N TYR A 229 13.48 -7.93 -13.60
CA TYR A 229 13.49 -7.90 -12.15
C TYR A 229 13.26 -9.31 -11.59
N GLU A 230 13.79 -9.58 -10.40
CA GLU A 230 13.56 -10.83 -9.68
C GLU A 230 13.47 -10.60 -8.17
N ILE A 231 12.74 -11.47 -7.46
CA ILE A 231 12.69 -11.44 -6.01
C ILE A 231 14.03 -11.98 -5.48
N THR A 232 14.72 -11.18 -4.68
CA THR A 232 16.02 -11.55 -4.09
C THR A 232 15.94 -11.79 -2.58
N LYS A 233 14.90 -11.29 -1.92
CA LYS A 233 14.69 -11.46 -0.49
C LYS A 233 13.19 -11.57 -0.19
N HIS A 234 12.84 -12.55 0.62
CA HIS A 234 11.49 -12.75 1.14
C HIS A 234 11.58 -13.18 2.59
N ASN A 235 11.30 -12.25 3.51
CA ASN A 235 11.27 -12.50 4.95
C ASN A 235 9.84 -12.36 5.45
N ILE A 236 9.47 -13.12 6.48
CA ILE A 236 8.13 -13.11 7.04
C ILE A 236 8.20 -12.77 8.52
N LEU A 237 7.41 -11.80 8.96
CA LEU A 237 7.15 -11.55 10.37
C LEU A 237 5.71 -11.96 10.68
N ARG A 238 5.50 -12.67 11.78
CA ARG A 238 4.16 -13.05 12.26
C ARG A 238 3.81 -12.31 13.54
N GLY A 239 2.55 -11.94 13.66
CA GLY A 239 1.98 -11.29 14.84
C GLY A 239 0.51 -11.67 15.03
N LYS A 240 -0.02 -11.44 16.23
CA LYS A 240 -1.42 -11.73 16.59
C LYS A 240 -2.34 -10.50 16.50
N SER A 241 -1.90 -9.43 15.85
CA SER A 241 -2.68 -8.20 15.64
C SER A 241 -2.19 -7.45 14.41
N VAL A 242 -3.10 -6.87 13.64
CA VAL A 242 -2.77 -5.95 12.53
C VAL A 242 -1.99 -4.75 13.07
N PRO A 243 -0.90 -4.31 12.41
CA PRO A 243 -0.18 -3.12 12.83
C PRO A 243 -1.02 -1.86 12.59
N HIS A 244 -0.97 -0.90 13.50
CA HIS A 244 -1.54 0.44 13.29
C HIS A 244 -0.70 1.26 12.30
N TYR A 245 0.60 1.02 12.32
CA TYR A 245 1.55 1.67 11.43
C TYR A 245 2.71 0.74 11.19
N VAL A 246 3.18 0.70 9.94
CA VAL A 246 4.42 0.04 9.60
C VAL A 246 5.06 0.72 8.39
N ALA A 247 6.36 0.92 8.46
CA ALA A 247 7.14 1.50 7.37
C ALA A 247 8.57 0.96 7.37
N PHE A 248 9.21 1.04 6.21
CA PHE A 248 10.65 0.86 6.10
C PHE A 248 11.38 2.09 6.60
N GLU A 249 12.56 1.86 7.17
CA GLU A 249 13.54 2.93 7.31
C GLU A 249 13.96 3.45 5.92
N PRO A 250 14.36 4.74 5.78
CA PRO A 250 14.70 5.31 4.47
C PRO A 250 15.81 4.59 3.72
N ASP A 251 16.72 3.90 4.44
CA ASP A 251 17.81 3.13 3.86
C ASP A 251 17.41 1.67 3.51
N GLY A 252 16.18 1.28 3.87
CA GLY A 252 15.61 -0.05 3.69
C GLY A 252 16.24 -1.15 4.54
N ASN A 253 17.00 -0.82 5.58
CA ASN A 253 17.67 -1.82 6.39
C ASN A 253 16.85 -2.22 7.63
N GLY A 254 15.86 -1.43 8.01
CA GLY A 254 14.99 -1.69 9.16
C GLY A 254 13.51 -1.51 8.89
N LEU A 255 12.71 -1.92 9.88
CA LEU A 255 11.26 -1.77 9.92
C LEU A 255 10.83 -1.09 11.22
N MET A 256 9.99 -0.07 11.10
CA MET A 256 9.28 0.52 12.23
C MET A 256 7.88 -0.08 12.29
N ILE A 257 7.51 -0.72 13.40
CA ILE A 257 6.20 -1.36 13.59
C ILE A 257 5.55 -0.80 14.85
N VAL A 258 4.32 -0.30 14.71
CA VAL A 258 3.46 0.09 15.82
C VAL A 258 2.24 -0.82 15.82
N SER A 259 2.11 -1.67 16.83
CA SER A 259 1.05 -2.68 16.93
C SER A 259 0.67 -2.94 18.38
N TYR A 260 -0.50 -3.54 18.61
CA TYR A 260 -0.91 -3.97 19.97
C TYR A 260 -0.08 -5.15 20.47
N LYS A 261 0.17 -6.13 19.60
CA LYS A 261 0.97 -7.31 19.90
C LYS A 261 2.25 -7.30 19.07
N SER A 262 3.33 -7.82 19.63
CA SER A 262 4.64 -7.87 18.99
C SER A 262 4.64 -8.77 17.74
N PHE A 263 5.54 -8.45 16.82
CA PHE A 263 5.85 -9.29 15.66
C PHE A 263 7.17 -10.02 15.87
N THR A 264 7.26 -11.24 15.35
CA THR A 264 8.46 -12.07 15.39
C THR A 264 8.81 -12.54 13.99
N PHE A 265 10.09 -12.48 13.62
CA PHE A 265 10.57 -13.11 12.39
C PHE A 265 10.33 -14.61 12.44
N VAL A 266 9.76 -15.14 11.38
CA VAL A 266 9.71 -16.58 11.13
C VAL A 266 10.97 -16.91 10.34
N GLN A 267 11.83 -17.77 10.88
CA GLN A 267 12.88 -18.39 10.08
C GLN A 267 12.19 -19.28 9.06
N GLY A 268 12.18 -18.85 7.80
CA GLY A 268 11.75 -19.69 6.70
C GLY A 268 12.79 -20.77 6.44
N ASP A 269 12.31 -22.00 6.22
CA ASP A 269 13.04 -23.00 5.45
C ASP A 269 13.57 -22.34 4.17
N GLN A 270 14.81 -22.67 3.83
CA GLN A 270 15.53 -22.19 2.66
C GLN A 270 14.60 -22.22 1.44
N LEU A 271 14.40 -21.07 0.78
CA LEU A 271 13.74 -21.01 -0.52
C LEU A 271 14.46 -22.00 -1.46
N GLY A 272 13.84 -23.15 -1.68
CA GLY A 272 14.06 -23.95 -2.87
C GLY A 272 13.64 -23.08 -4.05
N ALA A 273 14.58 -22.89 -4.97
CA ALA A 273 14.47 -22.16 -6.23
C ALA A 273 13.03 -21.98 -6.76
N LEU A 274 12.61 -20.71 -6.84
CA LEU A 274 11.63 -20.22 -7.82
C LEU A 274 12.38 -19.62 -9.00
#